data_AF-A0A2G6I3F8-F1
#
_entry.id   AF-A0A2G6I3F8-F1
#
_cell.length_a   1.000
_cell.length_b   1.000
_cell.length_c   1.000
_cell.angle_alpha   90.00
_cell.angle_beta   90.00
_cell.angle_gamma   90.00
#
_symmetry.space_group_name_H-M   'P 1'
#
loop_
_entity.id
_entity.type
_entity.pdbx_description
1 polymer ?
#
loop_
_entity_poly.entity_id
_entity_poly.type
_entity_poly.pdbx_seq_one_letter_code
_entity_poly.pdbx_strand_id
1 'polypeptide(L)'
;GLGQAVPFWAIAISRISWFARLFGIIAAMNIGLYSGELPFRRAGSVLSIGALAVLTVAVMVPLDVTQLTGNLMYRSVETFSLALVALALELLAVMSLAGTAASSGNSRYYILAASLFVILLGVDFSFFVSRPLVIPGAVMMAAGLIMFSRQIRKIYQWI
;
A
#
# COMPACT_ATOMS: atom_id res chain seq x y z
N GLY A 1 6.64 39.86 0.24
CA GLY A 1 6.94 38.48 0.63
C GLY A 1 6.24 38.20 1.94
N LEU A 2 5.03 37.66 1.90
CA LEU A 2 4.31 37.21 3.08
C LEU A 2 4.63 35.74 3.24
N GLY A 3 5.29 35.38 4.33
CA GLY A 3 5.48 33.99 4.73
C GLY A 3 4.11 33.35 4.89
N GLN A 4 3.67 32.58 3.89
CA GLN A 4 2.51 31.73 4.06
C GLN A 4 2.88 30.74 5.16
N ALA A 5 2.26 30.91 6.32
CA ALA A 5 2.35 29.95 7.41
C ALA A 5 1.95 28.59 6.83
N VAL A 6 2.91 27.68 6.73
CA VAL A 6 2.68 26.34 6.23
C VAL A 6 1.63 25.70 7.13
N PRO A 7 0.47 25.30 6.59
CA PRO A 7 -0.57 24.71 7.42
C PRO A 7 -0.06 23.41 8.06
N PHE A 8 0.07 23.40 9.39
CA PHE A 8 0.51 22.22 10.15
C PHE A 8 -0.30 20.96 9.79
N TRP A 9 -1.59 21.13 9.50
CA TRP A 9 -2.48 20.04 9.10
C TRP A 9 -2.05 19.37 7.77
N ALA A 10 -1.47 20.09 6.81
CA ALA A 10 -1.06 19.52 5.53
C ALA A 10 0.20 18.64 5.66
N ILE A 11 1.08 18.97 6.61
CA ILE A 11 2.23 18.13 6.96
C ILE A 11 1.74 16.82 7.59
N ALA A 12 0.77 16.90 8.50
CA ALA A 12 0.17 15.74 9.14
C ALA A 12 -0.50 14.82 8.11
N ILE A 13 -1.29 15.37 7.17
CA ILE A 13 -1.92 14.60 6.09
C ILE A 13 -0.86 13.89 5.24
N SER A 14 0.22 14.56 4.86
CA SER A 14 1.28 13.95 4.05
C SER A 14 1.91 12.74 4.77
N ARG A 15 2.16 12.85 6.08
CA ARG A 15 2.70 11.73 6.89
C ARG A 15 1.70 10.59 7.04
N ILE A 16 0.42 10.90 7.24
CA ILE A 16 -0.66 9.91 7.32
C ILE A 16 -0.79 9.15 5.99
N SER A 17 -0.68 9.85 4.85
CA SER A 17 -0.71 9.21 3.53
C SER A 17 0.46 8.24 3.34
N TRP A 18 1.68 8.62 3.72
CA TRP A 18 2.84 7.73 3.68
C TRP A 18 2.71 6.53 4.62
N PHE A 19 2.22 6.77 5.85
CA PHE A 19 1.91 5.70 6.79
C PHE A 19 0.91 4.71 6.20
N ALA A 20 -0.23 5.19 5.68
CA ALA A 20 -1.28 4.36 5.13
C ALA A 20 -0.79 3.51 3.96
N ARG A 21 0.05 4.08 3.08
CA ARG A 21 0.65 3.35 1.95
C ARG A 21 1.55 2.22 2.43
N LEU A 22 2.57 2.54 3.22
CA LEU A 22 3.53 1.54 3.70
C LEU A 22 2.86 0.47 4.56
N PHE A 23 1.90 0.87 5.39
CA PHE A 23 1.14 -0.07 6.22
C PHE A 23 0.27 -0.99 5.37
N GLY A 24 -0.36 -0.46 4.30
CA GLY A 24 -1.12 -1.26 3.34
C GLY A 24 -0.26 -2.34 2.66
N ILE A 25 0.98 -2.01 2.29
CA ILE A 25 1.92 -2.97 1.68
C ILE A 25 2.30 -4.06 2.70
N ILE A 26 2.63 -3.69 3.94
CA ILE A 26 2.93 -4.66 5.00
C ILE A 26 1.72 -5.55 5.30
N ALA A 27 0.51 -4.98 5.32
CA ALA A 27 -0.71 -5.75 5.53
C ALA A 27 -0.92 -6.76 4.39
N ALA A 28 -0.71 -6.35 3.13
CA ALA A 28 -0.80 -7.23 1.97
C ALA A 28 0.25 -8.37 2.01
N MET A 29 1.49 -8.04 2.39
CA MET A 29 2.55 -9.04 2.55
C MET A 29 2.22 -10.05 3.67
N ASN A 30 1.63 -9.58 4.78
CA ASN A 30 1.16 -10.45 5.85
C ASN A 30 0.05 -11.40 5.37
N ILE A 31 -0.88 -10.95 4.52
CA ILE A 31 -1.91 -11.84 3.94
C ILE A 31 -1.24 -12.99 3.16
N GLY A 32 -0.20 -12.69 2.37
CA GLY A 32 0.58 -13.70 1.66
C GLY A 32 1.25 -14.70 2.62
N LEU A 33 1.88 -14.22 3.69
CA LEU A 33 2.53 -15.06 4.70
C LEU A 33 1.53 -15.95 5.47
N TYR A 34 0.37 -15.42 5.86
CA TYR A 34 -0.66 -16.16 6.61
C TYR A 34 -1.49 -17.11 5.77
N SER A 35 -1.44 -17.00 4.44
CA SER A 35 -1.96 -18.07 3.57
C SER A 35 -1.08 -19.33 3.59
N GLY A 36 0.13 -19.26 4.13
CA GLY A 36 0.93 -20.43 4.53
C GLY A 36 0.48 -21.02 5.87
N GLU A 37 1.00 -22.18 6.27
CA GLU A 37 0.62 -22.91 7.49
C GLU A 37 0.97 -22.19 8.82
N LEU A 38 1.22 -20.88 8.79
CA LEU A 38 1.52 -20.09 9.98
C LEU A 38 0.28 -19.95 10.88
N PRO A 39 0.43 -20.17 12.19
CA PRO A 39 -0.70 -20.07 13.12
C PRO A 39 -1.24 -18.64 13.20
N PHE A 40 -2.54 -18.49 12.95
CA PHE A 40 -3.30 -17.22 13.00
C PHE A 40 -3.07 -16.40 14.27
N ARG A 41 -2.74 -17.05 15.38
CA ARG A 41 -2.52 -16.42 16.69
C ARG A 41 -1.38 -15.38 16.68
N ARG A 42 -0.42 -15.48 15.75
CA ARG A 42 0.70 -14.52 15.64
C ARG A 42 0.42 -13.35 14.67
N ALA A 43 -0.69 -13.37 13.94
CA ALA A 43 -1.05 -12.33 12.97
C ALA A 43 -1.19 -10.94 13.59
N GLY A 44 -1.86 -10.85 14.73
CA GLY A 44 -2.03 -9.57 15.43
C GLY A 44 -0.70 -8.93 15.83
N SER A 45 0.24 -9.72 16.36
CA SER A 45 1.55 -9.22 16.81
C SER A 45 2.43 -8.78 15.64
N VAL A 46 2.43 -9.50 14.51
CA VAL A 46 3.26 -9.12 13.36
C VAL A 46 2.72 -7.86 12.71
N LEU A 47 1.40 -7.73 12.59
CA LEU A 47 0.76 -6.52 12.06
C LEU A 47 0.98 -5.30 12.97
N SER A 48 0.91 -5.46 14.30
CA SER A 48 1.13 -4.34 15.23
C SER A 48 2.58 -3.87 15.23
N ILE A 49 3.56 -4.79 15.22
CA ILE A 49 4.98 -4.46 15.09
C ILE A 49 5.24 -3.76 13.74
N GLY A 50 4.64 -4.27 12.66
CA GLY A 50 4.70 -3.65 11.33
C GLY A 50 4.12 -2.23 11.32
N ALA A 51 2.97 -2.02 11.98
CA ALA A 51 2.37 -0.69 12.11
C ALA A 51 3.28 0.29 12.84
N LEU A 52 3.90 -0.12 13.94
CA LEU A 52 4.84 0.73 14.71
C LEU A 52 6.10 1.06 13.90
N ALA A 53 6.65 0.07 13.18
CA ALA A 53 7.80 0.27 12.30
C ALA A 53 7.49 1.28 11.19
N VAL A 54 6.34 1.12 10.52
CA VAL A 54 5.90 2.05 9.46
C VAL A 54 5.61 3.44 10.00
N LEU A 55 5.00 3.55 11.18
CA LEU A 55 4.77 4.83 11.83
C LEU A 55 6.09 5.57 12.07
N THR A 56 7.11 4.85 12.52
CA THR A 56 8.45 5.41 12.74
C THR A 56 9.04 5.93 11.42
N VAL A 57 8.96 5.13 10.36
CA VAL A 57 9.42 5.53 9.02
C VAL A 57 8.65 6.76 8.52
N ALA A 58 7.32 6.79 8.63
CA ALA A 58 6.48 7.91 8.19
C ALA A 58 6.78 9.22 8.96
N VAL A 59 7.21 9.13 10.23
CA VAL A 59 7.67 10.28 11.03
C VAL A 59 9.09 10.71 10.62
N MET A 60 9.93 9.81 10.14
CA MET A 60 11.28 10.13 9.67
C MET A 60 11.35 10.66 8.23
N VAL A 61 10.31 10.49 7.41
CA VAL A 61 10.29 10.99 6.03
C VAL A 61 10.50 12.52 6.00
N PRO A 62 11.56 13.03 5.34
CA PRO A 62 11.79 14.45 5.19
C PRO A 62 10.77 15.04 4.19
N LEU A 63 9.98 16.01 4.65
CA LEU A 63 8.99 16.71 3.82
C LEU A 63 9.49 18.12 3.52
N ASP A 64 9.54 18.48 2.25
CA ASP A 64 9.82 19.84 1.80
C ASP A 64 8.53 20.66 1.82
N VAL A 65 8.41 21.51 2.83
CA VAL A 65 7.24 22.37 3.05
C VAL A 65 7.12 23.50 2.03
N THR A 66 8.13 23.73 1.19
CA THR A 66 8.13 24.82 0.22
C THR A 66 7.37 24.48 -1.07
N GLN A 67 7.18 23.19 -1.37
CA GLN A 67 6.54 22.72 -2.60
C GLN A 67 5.32 21.86 -2.29
N LEU A 68 4.13 22.46 -2.36
CA LEU A 68 2.87 21.73 -2.31
C LEU A 68 2.60 21.08 -3.68
N THR A 69 2.46 19.76 -3.71
CA THR A 69 2.02 19.06 -4.92
C THR A 69 0.50 19.13 -5.06
N GLY A 70 -0.01 18.95 -6.29
CA GLY A 70 -1.44 19.00 -6.58
C GLY A 70 -2.31 17.93 -5.90
N ASN A 71 -1.70 16.97 -5.19
CA ASN A 71 -2.37 15.89 -4.47
C ASN A 71 -2.44 16.14 -2.95
N LEU A 72 -2.46 17.42 -2.52
CA LEU A 72 -2.49 17.81 -1.10
C LEU A 72 -1.30 17.27 -0.27
N MET A 73 -0.25 16.80 -0.94
CA MET A 73 0.97 16.29 -0.31
C MET A 73 2.13 17.24 -0.54
N TYR A 74 2.96 17.40 0.48
CA TYR A 74 4.25 18.06 0.31
C TYR A 74 5.21 17.15 -0.46
N ARG A 75 6.00 17.76 -1.35
CA ARG A 75 7.07 17.03 -2.03
C ARG A 75 8.08 16.56 -0.98
N SER A 76 8.51 15.31 -1.03
CA SER A 76 9.68 14.90 -0.24
C SER A 76 10.96 15.28 -0.99
N VAL A 77 12.04 15.56 -0.26
CA VAL A 77 13.34 15.85 -0.89
C VAL A 77 13.85 14.64 -1.69
N GLU A 78 13.46 13.43 -1.25
CA GLU A 78 13.80 12.15 -1.89
C GLU A 78 12.57 11.41 -2.43
N THR A 79 11.76 12.06 -3.27
CA THR A 79 10.59 11.41 -3.88
C THR A 79 10.95 10.14 -4.65
N PHE A 80 12.09 10.12 -5.32
CA PHE A 80 12.49 8.99 -6.15
C PHE A 80 12.92 7.77 -5.32
N SER A 81 13.79 7.97 -4.32
CA SER A 81 14.26 6.90 -3.43
C SER A 81 13.09 6.23 -2.70
N LEU A 82 12.17 7.03 -2.14
CA LEU A 82 10.99 6.51 -1.44
C LEU A 82 10.01 5.80 -2.37
N ALA A 83 9.81 6.32 -3.59
CA ALA A 83 8.99 5.65 -4.59
C ALA A 83 9.57 4.29 -5.00
N LEU A 84 10.89 4.21 -5.18
CA LEU A 84 11.57 2.97 -5.56
C LEU A 84 11.49 1.92 -4.44
N VAL A 85 11.66 2.34 -3.18
CA VAL A 85 11.47 1.45 -2.02
C VAL A 85 10.02 0.96 -1.93
N ALA A 86 9.04 1.86 -2.10
CA ALA A 86 7.63 1.48 -2.10
C ALA A 86 7.33 0.46 -3.21
N LEU A 87 7.78 0.73 -4.44
CA LEU A 87 7.60 -0.16 -5.58
C LEU A 87 8.28 -1.53 -5.35
N ALA A 88 9.47 -1.55 -4.76
CA ALA A 88 10.15 -2.80 -4.42
C ALA A 88 9.36 -3.62 -3.39
N LEU A 89 8.83 -2.98 -2.35
CA LEU A 89 7.99 -3.64 -1.33
C LEU A 89 6.65 -4.11 -1.91
N GLU A 90 6.07 -3.35 -2.83
CA GLU A 90 4.83 -3.68 -3.54
C GLU A 90 5.01 -4.92 -4.43
N LEU A 91 6.08 -4.96 -5.23
CA LEU A 91 6.44 -6.14 -6.02
C LEU A 91 6.70 -7.35 -5.12
N LEU A 92 7.40 -7.15 -3.99
CA LEU A 92 7.65 -8.22 -3.02
C LEU A 92 6.34 -8.76 -2.42
N ALA A 93 5.38 -7.90 -2.11
CA ALA A 93 4.07 -8.31 -1.60
C ALA A 93 3.32 -9.16 -2.63
N VAL A 94 3.30 -8.75 -3.91
CA VAL A 94 2.69 -9.53 -5.00
C VAL A 94 3.39 -10.86 -5.19
N MET A 95 4.73 -10.86 -5.21
CA MET A 95 5.53 -12.07 -5.33
C MET A 95 5.32 -13.02 -4.16
N SER A 96 5.20 -12.52 -2.93
CA SER A 96 4.93 -13.36 -1.76
C SER A 96 3.63 -14.13 -1.91
N LEU A 97 2.59 -13.47 -2.45
CA LEU A 97 1.27 -14.05 -2.59
C LEU A 97 1.19 -15.01 -3.78
N ALA A 98 1.90 -14.69 -4.86
CA ALA A 98 2.13 -15.60 -5.98
C ALA A 98 2.94 -16.85 -5.55
N GLY A 99 3.92 -16.68 -4.67
CA GLY A 99 4.68 -17.77 -4.05
C GLY A 99 3.77 -18.72 -3.27
N THR A 100 2.86 -18.19 -2.45
CA THR A 100 1.89 -19.02 -1.75
C THR A 100 0.90 -19.72 -2.70
N ALA A 101 0.57 -19.09 -3.83
CA ALA A 101 -0.24 -19.73 -4.87
C ALA A 101 0.46 -20.96 -5.47
N ALA A 102 1.77 -20.85 -5.74
CA ALA A 102 2.57 -21.94 -6.24
C ALA A 102 2.70 -23.08 -5.22
N SER A 103 2.91 -22.77 -3.94
CA SER A 103 3.07 -23.79 -2.89
C SER A 103 1.76 -24.49 -2.51
N SER A 104 0.63 -23.78 -2.54
CA SER A 104 -0.68 -24.33 -2.18
C SER A 104 -1.37 -25.09 -3.33
N GLY A 105 -0.87 -24.95 -4.57
CA GLY A 105 -1.46 -25.57 -5.77
C GLY A 105 -2.86 -25.06 -6.12
N ASN A 106 -3.35 -23.99 -5.47
CA ASN A 106 -4.70 -23.49 -5.65
C ASN A 106 -4.71 -22.24 -6.54
N SER A 107 -5.35 -22.36 -7.71
CA SER A 107 -5.42 -21.30 -8.71
C SER A 107 -6.08 -20.00 -8.21
N ARG A 108 -6.90 -20.07 -7.16
CA ARG A 108 -7.57 -18.91 -6.55
C ARG A 108 -6.56 -17.90 -5.99
N TYR A 109 -5.41 -18.34 -5.49
CA TYR A 109 -4.37 -17.44 -4.98
C TYR A 109 -3.67 -16.64 -6.08
N TYR A 110 -3.55 -17.18 -7.31
CA TYR A 110 -3.06 -16.39 -8.45
C TYR A 110 -4.01 -15.25 -8.80
N ILE A 111 -5.33 -15.49 -8.74
CA ILE A 111 -6.34 -14.44 -8.97
C ILE A 111 -6.27 -13.39 -7.86
N LEU A 112 -5.98 -13.80 -6.62
CA LEU A 112 -5.80 -12.92 -5.48
C LEU A 112 -4.54 -12.04 -5.64
N ALA A 113 -3.43 -12.62 -6.11
CA ALA A 113 -2.20 -11.90 -6.42
C ALA A 113 -2.41 -10.90 -7.58
N ALA A 114 -3.12 -11.30 -8.63
CA ALA A 114 -3.48 -10.40 -9.73
C ALA A 114 -4.37 -9.25 -9.26
N SER A 115 -5.35 -9.53 -8.38
CA SER A 115 -6.20 -8.49 -7.79
C SER A 115 -5.39 -7.50 -6.94
N LEU A 116 -4.43 -8.01 -6.16
CA LEU A 116 -3.50 -7.16 -5.39
C LEU A 116 -2.65 -6.29 -6.31
N PHE A 117 -2.11 -6.86 -7.39
CA PHE A 117 -1.34 -6.11 -8.38
C PHE A 117 -2.16 -4.97 -9.01
N VAL A 118 -3.44 -5.21 -9.34
CA VAL A 118 -4.36 -4.17 -9.83
C VAL A 118 -4.58 -3.06 -8.81
N ILE A 119 -4.72 -3.40 -7.51
CA ILE A 119 -4.84 -2.40 -6.44
C ILE A 119 -3.58 -1.52 -6.40
N LEU A 120 -2.40 -2.15 -6.42
CA LEU A 120 -1.11 -1.44 -6.34
C LEU A 120 -0.89 -0.52 -7.53
N LEU A 121 -1.17 -0.99 -8.75
CA LEU A 121 -1.15 -0.14 -9.95
C LEU A 121 -2.13 1.04 -9.84
N GLY A 122 -3.33 0.81 -9.29
CA GLY A 122 -4.29 1.88 -9.06
C GLY A 122 -3.80 2.93 -8.05
N VAL A 123 -3.10 2.49 -6.99
CA VAL A 123 -2.43 3.38 -6.03
C VAL A 123 -1.36 4.20 -6.75
N ASP A 124 -0.48 3.56 -7.51
CA ASP A 124 0.58 4.25 -8.25
C ASP A 124 0.04 5.25 -9.27
N PHE A 125 -1.01 4.88 -10.01
CA PHE A 125 -1.67 5.79 -10.94
C PHE A 125 -2.29 7.00 -10.24
N SER A 126 -2.86 6.80 -9.05
CA SER A 126 -3.47 7.87 -8.27
C SER A 126 -2.44 8.81 -7.65
N PHE A 127 -1.27 8.28 -7.26
CA PHE A 127 -0.27 9.01 -6.49
C PHE A 127 0.85 9.64 -7.33
N PHE A 128 1.33 8.95 -8.36
CA PHE A 128 2.54 9.37 -9.10
C PHE A 128 2.26 9.95 -10.48
N VAL A 129 1.11 9.68 -11.07
CA VAL A 129 0.84 10.09 -12.45
C VAL A 129 -0.04 11.34 -12.49
N SER A 130 0.14 12.14 -13.55
CA SER A 130 -0.53 13.40 -13.84
C SER A 130 -2.01 13.44 -13.41
N ARG A 131 -2.49 14.59 -12.94
CA ARG A 131 -3.89 14.85 -12.50
C ARG A 131 -5.01 14.11 -13.26
N PRO A 132 -5.01 13.96 -14.61
CA PRO A 132 -6.07 13.21 -15.30
C PRO A 132 -6.15 11.72 -14.94
N LEU A 133 -5.10 11.12 -14.38
CA LEU A 133 -5.03 9.67 -14.12
C LEU A 133 -5.46 9.28 -12.70
N VAL A 134 -5.85 10.25 -11.86
CA VAL A 134 -6.39 9.98 -10.51
C VAL A 134 -7.70 9.19 -10.58
N ILE A 135 -8.60 9.56 -11.49
CA ILE A 135 -9.89 8.89 -11.67
C ILE A 135 -9.71 7.42 -12.09
N PRO A 136 -8.97 7.10 -13.17
CA PRO A 136 -8.76 5.70 -13.54
C PRO A 136 -7.97 4.92 -12.48
N GLY A 137 -7.01 5.55 -11.79
CA GLY A 137 -6.33 4.92 -10.65
C GLY A 137 -7.28 4.52 -9.52
N ALA A 138 -8.20 5.41 -9.13
CA ALA A 138 -9.22 5.12 -8.13
C ALA A 138 -10.19 4.02 -8.56
N VAL A 139 -10.59 4.01 -9.84
CA VAL A 139 -11.44 2.94 -10.41
C VAL A 139 -10.72 1.60 -10.38
N MET A 140 -9.43 1.56 -10.75
CA MET A 140 -8.62 0.33 -10.67
C MET A 140 -8.47 -0.15 -9.22
N MET A 141 -8.20 0.74 -8.26
CA MET A 141 -8.16 0.39 -6.84
C MET A 141 -9.49 -0.21 -6.37
N ALA A 142 -10.62 0.42 -6.69
CA ALA A 142 -11.94 -0.05 -6.30
C ALA A 142 -12.26 -1.42 -6.92
N ALA A 143 -11.99 -1.59 -8.22
CA ALA A 143 -12.17 -2.86 -8.92
C ALA A 143 -11.31 -3.97 -8.32
N GLY A 144 -10.02 -3.69 -8.09
CA GLY A 144 -9.09 -4.62 -7.47
C GLY A 144 -9.53 -5.03 -6.06
N LEU A 145 -10.00 -4.08 -5.24
CA LEU A 145 -10.51 -4.35 -3.89
C LEU A 145 -11.77 -5.23 -3.90
N ILE A 146 -12.70 -4.97 -4.82
CA ILE A 146 -13.90 -5.81 -5.01
C ILE A 146 -13.51 -7.22 -5.43
N MET A 147 -12.57 -7.37 -6.37
CA MET A 147 -12.08 -8.69 -6.78
C MET A 147 -11.38 -9.41 -5.62
N PHE A 148 -10.49 -8.72 -4.91
CA PHE A 148 -9.73 -9.25 -3.78
C PHE A 148 -10.65 -9.73 -2.65
N SER A 149 -11.62 -8.90 -2.24
CA SER A 149 -12.59 -9.26 -1.20
C SER A 149 -13.49 -10.44 -1.58
N ARG A 150 -13.93 -10.51 -2.85
CA ARG A 150 -14.68 -11.66 -3.36
C ARG A 150 -13.86 -12.94 -3.32
N GLN A 151 -12.58 -12.90 -3.67
CA GLN A 151 -11.72 -14.09 -3.64
C GLN A 151 -11.40 -14.55 -2.21
N ILE A 152 -11.10 -13.62 -1.29
CA ILE A 152 -10.91 -13.95 0.13
C ILE A 152 -12.16 -14.65 0.68
N ARG A 153 -13.34 -14.12 0.36
CA ARG A 153 -14.60 -14.73 0.80
C ARG A 153 -14.72 -16.18 0.33
N LYS A 154 -14.41 -16.46 -0.93
CA LYS A 154 -14.44 -17.82 -1.50
C LYS A 154 -13.38 -18.76 -0.91
N ILE A 155 -12.23 -18.24 -0.49
CA ILE A 155 -11.17 -19.06 0.12
C ILE A 155 -11.55 -19.45 1.56
N TYR A 156 -12.05 -18.50 2.35
CA TYR A 156 -12.28 -18.73 3.78
C TYR A 156 -13.69 -19.21 4.14
N GLN A 157 -14.72 -18.89 3.33
CA GLN A 157 -16.10 -19.28 3.66
C GLN A 157 -16.50 -20.67 3.11
N TRP A 158 -15.58 -21.41 2.48
CA TRP A 158 -15.84 -22.77 1.96
C TRP A 158 -17.12 -22.88 1.09
N ILE A 159 -17.48 -21.81 0.36
CA ILE A 159 -18.47 -21.80 -0.73
C ILE A 159 -17.70 -21.76 -2.06
#